data_AF-A0A1G1FKT8-F1
#
_entry.id   AF-A0A1G1FKT8-F1
#
_cell.length_a   1.000
_cell.length_b   1.000
_cell.length_c   1.000
_cell.angle_alpha   90.00
_cell.angle_beta   90.00
_cell.angle_gamma   90.00
#
_symmetry.space_group_name_H-M   'P 1'
#
loop_
_entity.id
_entity.type
_entity.pdbx_description
1 polymer ?
#
loop_
_entity_poly.entity_id
_entity_poly.type
_entity_poly.pdbx_seq_one_letter_code
_entity_poly.pdbx_strand_id
1 'polypeptide(L)' 'MVRIIFSRHAKRRARLYDISESTVAAILKNMNLVQGEHEIVKDVPGFKYPLKIAISVVADAVTVITTYPLKKRRKK' A
#
# COMPACT_ATOMS: atom_id res chain seq x y z
N MET A 1 -11.98 14.71 4.00
CA MET A 1 -12.02 13.22 4.07
C MET A 1 -11.14 12.71 2.94
N VAL A 2 -10.05 12.00 3.26
CA VAL A 2 -9.08 11.55 2.25
C VAL A 2 -9.68 10.41 1.42
N ARG A 3 -9.69 10.55 0.09
CA ARG A 3 -10.16 9.52 -0.84
C ARG A 3 -9.03 8.56 -1.16
N ILE A 4 -9.24 7.25 -0.99
CA ILE A 4 -8.27 6.22 -1.36
C ILE A 4 -8.69 5.62 -2.70
N ILE A 5 -7.80 5.68 -3.68
CA ILE A 5 -8.03 5.21 -5.05
C ILE A 5 -7.03 4.11 -5.34
N PHE A 6 -7.50 2.95 -5.78
CA PHE A 6 -6.64 1.86 -6.22
C PHE A 6 -6.45 1.89 -7.73
N SER A 7 -5.21 2.03 -8.18
CA SER A 7 -4.89 1.90 -9.60
C SER A 7 -5.22 0.49 -10.11
N ARG A 8 -5.40 0.35 -11.43
CA ARG A 8 -5.57 -0.96 -12.07
C ARG A 8 -4.45 -1.93 -11.70
N HIS A 9 -3.21 -1.43 -11.66
CA HIS A 9 -2.05 -2.24 -11.29
C HIS A 9 -2.14 -2.70 -9.83
N ALA A 10 -2.44 -1.79 -8.90
CA ALA A 10 -2.62 -2.14 -7.50
C ALA A 10 -3.71 -3.20 -7.30
N LYS A 11 -4.88 -3.05 -7.94
CA LYS A 11 -5.96 -4.05 -7.88
C LYS A 11 -5.52 -5.42 -8.39
N ARG A 12 -4.80 -5.47 -9.51
CA ARG A 12 -4.26 -6.72 -10.07
C ARG A 12 -3.27 -7.38 -9.11
N ARG A 13 -2.38 -6.61 -8.51
CA ARG A 13 -1.37 -7.11 -7.56
C ARG A 13 -2.00 -7.59 -6.25
N ALA A 14 -2.99 -6.85 -5.75
CA ALA A 14 -3.76 -7.21 -4.57
C ALA A 14 -4.40 -8.60 -4.75
N ARG A 15 -5.08 -8.82 -5.88
CA ARG A 15 -5.66 -10.14 -6.22
C ARG A 15 -4.62 -11.25 -6.34
N LEU A 16 -3.48 -10.97 -6.96
CA LEU A 16 -2.41 -11.97 -7.17
C LEU A 16 -1.85 -12.53 -5.85
N TYR A 17 -1.83 -11.73 -4.78
CA TYR A 17 -1.28 -12.14 -3.49
C TYR A 17 -2.31 -12.21 -2.38
N ASP A 18 -3.59 -12.21 -2.74
CA ASP A 18 -4.68 -12.26 -1.78
C ASP A 18 -4.61 -11.14 -0.70
N ILE A 19 -4.20 -9.94 -1.13
CA ILE A 19 -4.17 -8.76 -0.28
C ILE A 19 -5.51 -8.05 -0.39
N SER A 20 -6.24 -7.93 0.71
CA SER A 20 -7.50 -7.20 0.72
C SER A 20 -7.27 -5.67 0.56
N GLU A 21 -8.09 -5.01 -0.26
CA GLU A 21 -8.05 -3.55 -0.40
C GLU A 21 -8.34 -2.86 0.95
N SER A 22 -9.19 -3.46 1.79
CA SER A 22 -9.47 -3.01 3.15
C SER A 22 -8.23 -3.01 4.06
N THR A 23 -7.36 -4.02 3.95
CA THR A 23 -6.10 -4.06 4.72
C THR A 23 -5.20 -2.91 4.33
N VAL A 24 -5.04 -2.64 3.04
CA VAL A 24 -4.25 -1.51 2.54
C VAL A 24 -4.86 -0.18 2.99
N ALA A 25 -6.17 -0.02 2.86
CA ALA A 25 -6.86 1.19 3.29
C ALA A 25 -6.73 1.44 4.80
N ALA A 26 -6.81 0.40 5.63
CA ALA A 26 -6.61 0.51 7.08
C ALA A 26 -5.17 0.92 7.43
N ILE A 27 -4.16 0.41 6.71
CA ILE A 27 -2.76 0.84 6.89
C ILE A 27 -2.61 2.33 6.58
N LEU A 28 -3.15 2.79 5.44
CA LEU A 28 -3.03 4.17 4.98
C LEU A 28 -3.78 5.17 5.87
N LYS A 29 -4.97 4.80 6.38
CA LYS A 29 -5.74 5.65 7.30
C LYS A 29 -5.03 5.93 8.63
N ASN A 30 -4.17 5.02 9.06
CA ASN A 30 -3.40 5.15 10.29
C ASN A 30 -2.05 5.86 10.09
N MET A 31 -1.81 6.45 8.91
CA MET A 31 -0.56 7.14 8.59
C MET A 31 -0.80 8.62 8.30
N ASN A 32 0.10 9.47 8.81
CA ASN A 32 0.15 10.87 8.42
C ASN A 32 0.93 10.99 7.11
N LEU A 33 0.20 10.97 6.00
CA LEU A 33 0.77 11.05 4.66
C LEU A 33 0.83 12.50 4.20
N VAL A 34 2.03 12.96 3.80
CA VAL A 34 2.23 14.28 3.20
C VAL A 34 2.10 14.19 1.68
N GLN A 35 1.96 15.33 1.00
CA GLN A 35 1.87 15.37 -0.46
C GLN A 35 3.13 14.76 -1.12
N GLY A 36 2.93 14.05 -2.23
CA GLY A 36 4.02 13.41 -3.00
C GLY A 36 3.94 11.88 -3.03
N GLU A 37 5.02 11.27 -3.49
CA GLU A 37 5.14 9.81 -3.60
C GLU A 37 5.75 9.20 -2.34
N HIS A 38 5.18 8.08 -1.89
CA HIS A 38 5.67 7.37 -0.70
C HIS A 38 5.77 5.88 -0.95
N GLU A 39 6.80 5.28 -0.36
CA GLU A 39 6.93 3.84 -0.23
C GLU A 39 6.79 3.43 1.22
N ILE A 40 5.78 2.62 1.50
CA ILE A 40 5.48 2.11 2.83
C ILE A 40 5.82 0.63 2.86
N VAL A 41 6.58 0.20 3.85
CA VAL A 41 6.84 -1.22 4.13
C VAL A 41 6.32 -1.52 5.52
N LYS A 42 5.37 -2.46 5.63
CA LYS A 42 4.76 -2.81 6.91
C LYS A 42 4.58 -4.30 7.07
N ASP A 43 4.94 -4.81 8.24
CA ASP A 43 4.63 -6.17 8.63
C ASP A 43 3.13 -6.28 8.94
N VAL A 44 2.47 -7.24 8.30
CA VAL A 44 1.02 -7.46 8.43
C VAL A 44 0.81 -8.91 8.85
N PRO A 45 0.10 -9.17 9.97
CA PRO A 45 -0.23 -10.52 10.40
C PRO A 45 -0.91 -11.32 9.27
N GLY A 46 -0.53 -12.59 9.12
CA GLY A 46 -1.03 -13.47 8.05
C GLY A 46 -0.20 -13.44 6.77
N PHE A 47 0.70 -12.47 6.58
CA PHE A 47 1.63 -12.46 5.45
C PHE A 47 3.03 -12.95 5.87
N LYS A 48 3.61 -13.84 5.06
CA LYS A 48 4.99 -14.35 5.28
C LYS A 48 6.07 -13.26 5.13
N TYR A 49 5.77 -12.20 4.39
CA TYR A 49 6.71 -11.12 4.10
C TYR A 49 6.01 -9.77 4.33
N PRO A 50 6.75 -8.70 4.69
CA PRO A 50 6.16 -7.38 4.81
C PRO A 50 5.51 -6.94 3.51
N LEU A 51 4.40 -6.22 3.60
CA LEU A 51 3.77 -5.61 2.43
C LEU A 51 4.48 -4.30 2.10
N LYS A 52 4.93 -4.18 0.85
CA LYS A 52 5.35 -2.91 0.25
C LYS A 52 4.16 -2.30 -0.47
N ILE A 53 3.82 -1.05 -0.14
CA ILE A 53 2.74 -0.27 -0.72
C ILE A 53 3.36 1.02 -1.26
N ALA A 54 3.27 1.24 -2.57
CA ALA A 54 3.65 2.52 -3.17
C ALA A 54 2.41 3.36 -3.43
N ILE A 55 2.45 4.61 -3.00
CA ILE A 55 1.33 5.54 -3.12
C ILE A 55 1.77 6.89 -3.70
N SER A 56 0.83 7.62 -4.28
CA SER A 56 0.97 9.03 -4.62
C SER A 56 -0.16 9.81 -3.97
N VAL A 57 0.20 10.85 -3.24
CA VAL A 57 -0.74 11.73 -2.52
C VAL A 57 -0.82 13.05 -3.29
N VAL A 58 -2.01 13.36 -3.79
CA VAL A 58 -2.30 14.59 -4.54
C VAL A 58 -3.54 15.24 -3.93
N ALA A 59 -3.34 16.40 -3.32
CA ALA A 59 -4.38 17.09 -2.53
C ALA A 59 -5.05 16.13 -1.53
N ASP A 60 -6.35 15.87 -1.68
CA ASP A 60 -7.14 15.01 -0.79
C ASP A 60 -7.27 13.55 -1.28
N ALA A 61 -6.49 13.15 -2.30
CA ALA A 61 -6.54 11.82 -2.88
C ALA A 61 -5.22 11.07 -2.68
N VAL A 62 -5.33 9.84 -2.17
CA VAL A 62 -4.22 8.88 -2.06
C VAL A 62 -4.44 7.80 -3.11
N THR A 63 -3.58 7.79 -4.12
CA THR A 63 -3.58 6.78 -5.17
C THR A 63 -2.61 5.67 -4.83
N VAL A 64 -3.11 4.45 -4.65
CA VAL A 64 -2.29 3.25 -4.50
C VAL A 64 -1.81 2.81 -5.88
N ILE A 65 -0.50 2.92 -6.10
CA ILE A 65 0.16 2.57 -7.36
C ILE A 65 0.40 1.07 -7.41
N THR A 66 0.98 0.49 -6.36
CA THR A 66 1.21 -0.96 -6.25
C THR A 66 1.19 -1.44 -4.81
N THR A 67 0.89 -2.72 -4.61
CA THR A 67 0.92 -3.39 -3.30
C THR A 67 1.41 -4.81 -3.48
N TYR A 68 2.41 -5.25 -2.70
CA TYR A 68 2.92 -6.62 -2.79
C TYR A 68 3.76 -7.07 -1.59
N PRO A 69 3.86 -8.39 -1.35
CA PRO A 69 4.79 -8.92 -0.35
C PRO A 69 6.24 -8.76 -0.80
N LEU A 70 7.04 -8.04 -0.01
CA LEU A 70 8.44 -7.75 -0.28
C LEU A 70 9.33 -8.93 0.18
N LYS A 71 9.46 -9.95 -0.69
CA LYS A 71 10.25 -11.16 -0.39
C LYS A 71 11.74 -10.91 -0.18
N LYS A 72 12.33 -10.05 -1.01
CA LYS A 72 13.76 -9.70 -0.97
C LYS A 72 13.95 -8.37 -0.25
N ARG A 73 13.78 -8.36 1.07
CA ARG A 73 14.22 -7.21 1.87
C ARG A 73 15.74 -7.35 2.06
N ARG A 74 16.53 -6.43 1.51
CA ARG A 74 17.89 -6.21 2.02
C ARG A 74 17.70 -5.65 3.43
N LYS A 75 18.04 -6.41 4.46
CA LYS A 75 18.23 -5.84 5.80
C LYS A 75 19.35 -4.81 5.65
N LYS A 76 19.05 -3.56 5.98
CA LYS A 76 20.06 -2.51 6.08
C LYS A 76 20.64 -2.57 7.48
#